data_AF-A0A7S2WIU6-F1
#
_entry.id   AF-A0A7S2WIU6-F1
#
_cell.length_a   1.000
_cell.length_b   1.000
_cell.length_c   1.000
_cell.angle_alpha   90.00
_cell.angle_beta   90.00
_cell.angle_gamma   90.00
#
_symmetry.space_group_name_H-M   'P 1'
#
loop_
_entity.id
_entity.type
_entity.pdbx_description
1 polymer ?
#
loop_
_entity_poly.entity_id
_entity_poly.type
_entity_poly.pdbx_seq_one_letter_code
_entity_poly.pdbx_strand_id
1 'polypeptide(L)'
;NIINERQKNIVQYENIYAHHHFTQSNYRKDLEYFNLKSTKDGKIMWRNRLKSFVYLCCNKEPKEPSEPQTRINGCLCFGGEKVDAMPYYLGEIKRLNNHADKEFQSIVAKKTSCEHKSSVKNDDKIRWDQVYTHFLPEEFNAALGYLETDGMSENGFVEFKTRAAKQSALNCNLTGKANWVTTKAAPDPRDLIWDNILIPEPSTRRRKTIVQLLLLIVMCFWSVLTSILSGETISTQKYLPALLITIIIAVLPFLFQFLGVMVIRFKSMSEVDKFVFTWCSAFRILNLMIILLTG
;
A
#
# COMPACT_ATOMS: atom_id res chain seq x y z
N ASN A 1 -2.05 -9.31 -2.17
CA ASN A 1 -0.83 -9.04 -1.39
C ASN A 1 -0.84 -9.94 -0.15
N ILE A 2 -0.24 -11.13 -0.26
CA ILE A 2 -0.22 -12.18 0.77
C ILE A 2 0.39 -11.68 2.08
N ILE A 3 1.38 -10.81 2.01
CA ILE A 3 2.08 -10.26 3.16
C ILE A 3 1.13 -9.37 3.99
N ASN A 4 0.36 -8.51 3.34
CA ASN A 4 -0.60 -7.66 4.03
C ASN A 4 -1.71 -8.47 4.71
N GLU A 5 -2.20 -9.51 4.03
CA GLU A 5 -3.19 -10.42 4.59
C GLU A 5 -2.66 -11.18 5.80
N ARG A 6 -1.41 -11.67 5.70
CA ARG A 6 -0.69 -12.30 6.82
C ARG A 6 -0.55 -11.34 7.99
N GLN A 7 -0.12 -10.09 7.76
CA GLN A 7 0.04 -9.09 8.81
C GLN A 7 -1.29 -8.79 9.50
N LYS A 8 -2.38 -8.67 8.73
CA LYS A 8 -3.72 -8.49 9.28
C LYS A 8 -4.12 -9.65 10.19
N ASN A 9 -3.88 -10.89 9.78
CA ASN A 9 -4.17 -12.07 10.59
C ASN A 9 -3.30 -12.16 11.85
N ILE A 10 -2.01 -11.78 11.78
CA ILE A 10 -1.13 -11.68 12.95
C ILE A 10 -1.67 -10.68 13.97
N VAL A 11 -2.01 -9.47 13.54
CA VAL A 11 -2.54 -8.43 14.43
C VAL A 11 -3.86 -8.86 15.07
N GLN A 12 -4.75 -9.52 14.31
CA GLN A 12 -6.00 -10.05 14.86
C GLN A 12 -5.74 -11.15 15.90
N TYR A 13 -4.82 -12.08 15.61
CA TYR A 13 -4.40 -13.11 16.54
C TYR A 13 -3.83 -12.52 17.84
N GLU A 14 -2.90 -11.57 17.74
CA GLU A 14 -2.26 -10.91 18.88
C GLU A 14 -3.27 -10.19 19.77
N ASN A 15 -4.21 -9.45 19.18
CA ASN A 15 -5.26 -8.76 19.92
C ASN A 15 -6.17 -9.73 20.69
N ILE A 16 -6.57 -10.83 20.04
CA ILE A 16 -7.43 -11.86 20.66
C ILE A 16 -6.66 -12.60 21.76
N TYR A 17 -5.40 -12.94 21.50
CA TYR A 17 -4.51 -13.58 22.47
C TYR A 17 -4.32 -12.70 23.72
N ALA A 18 -4.03 -11.41 23.53
CA ALA A 18 -3.85 -10.46 24.62
C ALA A 18 -5.12 -10.32 25.47
N HIS A 19 -6.28 -10.20 24.83
CA HIS A 19 -7.57 -10.12 25.52
C HIS A 19 -7.90 -11.40 26.31
N HIS A 20 -7.67 -12.56 25.72
CA HIS A 20 -7.89 -13.84 26.37
C HIS A 20 -6.98 -14.02 27.59
N HIS A 21 -5.69 -13.73 27.45
CA HIS A 21 -4.72 -13.82 28.54
C HIS A 21 -5.03 -12.84 29.68
N PHE A 22 -5.46 -11.61 29.35
CA PHE A 22 -5.93 -10.64 30.34
C PHE A 22 -7.14 -11.16 31.12
N THR A 23 -8.12 -11.75 30.41
CA THR A 23 -9.33 -12.31 31.03
C THR A 23 -9.00 -13.51 31.92
N GLN A 24 -8.12 -14.41 31.48
CA GLN A 24 -7.63 -15.52 32.30
C GLN A 24 -6.90 -15.03 33.56
N SER A 25 -6.08 -13.98 33.44
CA SER A 25 -5.37 -13.41 34.59
C SER A 25 -6.34 -12.84 35.63
N ASN A 26 -7.39 -12.14 35.21
CA ASN A 26 -8.42 -11.65 36.11
C ASN A 26 -9.21 -12.79 36.76
N TYR A 27 -9.58 -13.81 35.97
CA TYR A 27 -10.23 -15.01 36.49
C TYR A 27 -9.41 -15.70 37.59
N ARG A 28 -8.09 -15.86 37.39
CA ARG A 28 -7.20 -16.43 38.41
C ARG A 28 -7.18 -15.61 39.70
N LYS A 29 -7.12 -14.29 39.61
CA LYS A 29 -7.19 -13.40 40.78
C LYS A 29 -8.50 -13.57 41.53
N ASP A 30 -9.62 -13.56 40.80
CA ASP A 30 -10.96 -13.73 41.39
C ASP A 30 -11.10 -15.10 42.09
N LEU A 31 -10.53 -16.15 41.50
CA LEU A 31 -10.48 -17.50 42.09
C LEU A 31 -9.62 -17.54 43.36
N GLU A 32 -8.46 -16.89 43.38
CA GLU A 32 -7.61 -16.77 44.58
C GLU A 32 -8.34 -16.02 45.71
N TYR A 33 -9.00 -14.90 45.40
CA TYR A 33 -9.81 -14.16 46.37
C TYR A 33 -10.98 -15.00 46.91
N PHE A 34 -11.63 -15.78 46.06
CA PHE A 34 -12.72 -16.69 46.44
C PHE A 34 -12.22 -17.81 47.37
N ASN A 35 -11.09 -18.45 47.03
CA ASN A 35 -10.50 -19.52 47.82
C ASN A 35 -10.03 -19.04 49.20
N LEU A 36 -9.36 -17.88 49.27
CA LEU A 36 -8.92 -17.28 50.54
C LEU A 36 -10.08 -16.95 51.48
N LYS A 37 -11.24 -16.57 50.93
CA LYS A 37 -12.46 -16.30 51.70
C LYS A 37 -13.01 -17.61 52.29
N SER A 38 -13.11 -18.66 51.47
CA SER A 38 -13.56 -19.99 51.90
C SER A 38 -12.73 -20.57 53.06
N THR A 39 -11.41 -20.34 53.08
CA THR A 39 -10.54 -20.87 54.15
C THR A 39 -10.58 -20.06 55.46
N LYS A 40 -10.90 -18.76 55.41
CA LYS A 40 -10.85 -17.87 56.59
C LYS A 40 -12.17 -17.74 57.35
N ASP A 41 -13.28 -18.26 56.81
CA ASP A 41 -14.61 -18.24 57.44
C ASP A 41 -14.77 -19.21 58.63
N GLY A 42 -13.69 -19.82 59.11
CA GLY A 42 -13.67 -20.55 60.38
C GLY A 42 -13.54 -19.70 61.64
N LYS A 43 -13.06 -18.43 61.61
CA LYS A 43 -12.84 -17.73 62.90
C LYS A 43 -12.76 -16.20 62.98
N ILE A 44 -12.58 -15.42 61.91
CA ILE A 44 -12.31 -13.97 62.09
C ILE A 44 -12.89 -13.10 60.98
N MET A 45 -14.13 -12.58 61.16
CA MET A 45 -14.52 -11.18 60.92
C MET A 45 -16.05 -10.98 60.99
N TRP A 46 -16.57 -10.72 62.19
CA TRP A 46 -17.98 -10.34 62.40
C TRP A 46 -18.22 -8.83 62.57
N ARG A 47 -17.23 -7.94 62.34
CA ARG A 47 -17.35 -6.52 62.73
C ARG A 47 -17.85 -5.51 61.70
N ASN A 48 -18.06 -5.84 60.42
CA ASN A 48 -18.61 -4.88 59.44
C ASN A 48 -19.80 -5.46 58.64
N ARG A 49 -20.98 -5.43 59.26
CA ARG A 49 -22.18 -6.16 58.83
C ARG A 49 -22.95 -5.57 57.63
N LEU A 50 -22.69 -4.33 57.20
CA LEU A 50 -23.49 -3.65 56.17
C LEU A 50 -22.92 -3.71 54.75
N LYS A 51 -21.60 -3.82 54.56
CA LYS A 51 -20.99 -4.06 53.22
C LYS A 51 -21.04 -5.54 52.79
N SER A 52 -21.18 -6.47 53.73
CA SER A 52 -21.28 -7.91 53.44
C SER A 52 -22.61 -8.34 52.84
N PHE A 53 -23.72 -7.62 53.08
CA PHE A 53 -25.04 -8.09 52.65
C PHE A 53 -25.25 -8.00 51.12
N VAL A 54 -24.69 -6.97 50.49
CA VAL A 54 -24.67 -6.84 49.01
C VAL A 54 -23.76 -7.89 48.37
N TYR A 55 -22.68 -8.29 49.05
CA TYR A 55 -21.77 -9.33 48.58
C TYR A 55 -22.27 -10.77 48.83
N LEU A 56 -23.09 -11.00 49.86
CA LEU A 56 -23.62 -12.34 50.19
C LEU A 56 -24.60 -12.85 49.12
N CYS A 57 -25.35 -11.95 48.46
CA CYS A 57 -26.29 -12.33 47.40
C CYS A 57 -25.62 -12.57 46.05
N CYS A 58 -24.31 -12.26 45.91
CA CYS A 58 -23.56 -12.31 44.66
C CYS A 58 -22.33 -13.23 44.70
N ASN A 59 -22.20 -14.13 45.70
CA ASN A 59 -21.18 -15.19 45.73
C ASN A 59 -21.47 -16.27 44.66
N LYS A 60 -21.48 -15.89 43.38
CA LYS A 60 -21.38 -16.86 42.29
C LYS A 60 -19.90 -17.19 42.14
N GLU A 61 -19.59 -18.49 42.12
CA GLU A 61 -18.27 -19.00 41.78
C GLU A 61 -17.81 -18.32 40.47
N PRO A 62 -16.58 -17.79 40.41
CA PRO A 62 -16.08 -17.20 39.18
C PRO A 62 -16.17 -18.26 38.08
N LYS A 63 -16.72 -17.88 36.92
CA LYS A 63 -16.83 -18.79 35.78
C LYS A 63 -15.57 -18.70 34.93
N GLU A 64 -15.01 -19.84 34.56
CA GLU A 64 -13.87 -19.90 33.65
C GLU A 64 -14.22 -19.19 32.32
N PRO A 65 -13.34 -18.32 31.81
CA PRO A 65 -13.60 -17.64 30.55
C PRO A 65 -13.65 -18.64 29.40
N SER A 66 -14.73 -18.60 28.62
CA SER A 66 -14.85 -19.40 27.40
C SER A 66 -13.76 -19.03 26.39
N GLU A 67 -13.35 -20.01 25.58
CA GLU A 67 -12.42 -19.76 24.48
C GLU A 67 -12.94 -18.65 23.53
N PRO A 68 -12.05 -17.79 23.02
CA PRO A 68 -12.46 -16.69 22.16
C PRO A 68 -12.96 -17.23 20.82
N GLN A 69 -14.20 -16.90 20.48
CA GLN A 69 -14.81 -17.31 19.21
C GLN A 69 -14.81 -16.16 18.20
N THR A 70 -14.58 -16.47 16.92
CA THR A 70 -14.72 -15.54 15.80
C THR A 70 -15.78 -16.08 14.83
N ARG A 71 -16.42 -15.18 14.09
CA ARG A 71 -17.37 -15.55 13.03
C ARG A 71 -16.67 -15.46 11.68
N ILE A 72 -16.68 -16.57 10.94
CA ILE A 72 -16.12 -16.61 9.58
C ILE A 72 -17.27 -16.52 8.57
N ASN A 73 -17.01 -15.93 7.40
CA ASN A 73 -17.95 -15.81 6.27
C ASN A 73 -19.23 -15.00 6.59
N GLY A 74 -19.20 -14.18 7.64
CA GLY A 74 -20.28 -13.23 7.95
C GLY A 74 -19.98 -11.85 7.36
N CYS A 75 -21.02 -11.17 6.88
CA CYS A 75 -20.96 -9.76 6.53
C CYS A 75 -21.79 -8.97 7.55
N LEU A 76 -21.20 -7.93 8.16
CA LEU A 76 -21.93 -6.94 8.96
C LEU A 76 -22.95 -7.55 9.95
N CYS A 77 -22.46 -8.36 10.88
CA CYS A 77 -23.21 -8.97 12.00
C CYS A 77 -24.23 -10.07 11.65
N PHE A 78 -24.54 -10.32 10.38
CA PHE A 78 -25.48 -11.36 9.96
C PHE A 78 -24.76 -12.52 9.24
N GLY A 79 -25.12 -13.74 9.63
CA GLY A 79 -24.51 -14.96 9.09
C GLY A 79 -23.11 -15.27 9.64
N GLY A 80 -22.62 -16.44 9.28
CA GLY A 80 -21.30 -16.94 9.63
C GLY A 80 -21.29 -18.02 10.71
N GLU A 81 -20.39 -18.98 10.54
CA GLU A 81 -20.13 -20.05 11.51
C GLU A 81 -19.24 -19.51 12.64
N LYS A 82 -19.57 -19.85 13.88
CA LYS A 82 -18.73 -19.55 15.04
C LYS A 82 -17.66 -20.61 15.14
N VAL A 83 -16.39 -20.21 15.09
CA VAL A 83 -15.26 -21.11 15.30
C VAL A 83 -14.34 -20.54 16.37
N ASP A 84 -13.48 -21.39 16.92
CA ASP A 84 -12.44 -20.96 17.85
C ASP A 84 -11.41 -20.09 17.12
N ALA A 85 -11.25 -18.85 17.61
CA ALA A 85 -10.51 -17.83 16.89
C ALA A 85 -9.01 -18.12 16.81
N MET A 86 -8.42 -18.62 17.90
CA MET A 86 -6.98 -18.87 17.99
C MET A 86 -6.50 -19.94 17.00
N PRO A 87 -7.07 -21.17 16.96
CA PRO A 87 -6.64 -22.18 15.99
C PRO A 87 -6.93 -21.75 14.55
N TYR A 88 -8.01 -21.01 14.32
CA TYR A 88 -8.33 -20.47 12.99
C TYR A 88 -7.24 -19.53 12.47
N TYR A 89 -6.93 -18.45 13.20
CA TYR A 89 -5.92 -17.49 12.75
C TYR A 89 -4.53 -18.12 12.67
N LEU A 90 -4.18 -19.04 13.57
CA LEU A 90 -2.92 -19.77 13.51
C LEU A 90 -2.82 -20.64 12.25
N GLY A 91 -3.90 -21.36 11.90
CA GLY A 91 -4.01 -22.13 10.67
C GLY A 91 -3.87 -21.24 9.43
N GLU A 92 -4.49 -20.06 9.44
CA GLU A 92 -4.45 -19.10 8.34
C GLU A 92 -3.07 -18.48 8.16
N ILE A 93 -2.38 -18.12 9.25
CA ILE A 93 -0.99 -17.67 9.22
C ILE A 93 -0.08 -18.77 8.64
N LYS A 94 -0.27 -20.03 9.03
CA LYS A 94 0.49 -21.17 8.49
C LYS A 94 0.22 -21.38 7.00
N ARG A 95 -1.04 -21.28 6.57
CA ARG A 95 -1.44 -21.34 5.15
C ARG A 95 -0.73 -20.26 4.33
N LEU A 96 -0.75 -19.01 4.81
CA LEU A 96 -0.13 -17.87 4.15
C LEU A 96 1.41 -17.97 4.12
N ASN A 97 2.05 -18.47 5.18
CA ASN A 97 3.49 -18.74 5.19
C ASN A 97 3.87 -19.79 4.14
N ASN A 98 3.15 -20.92 4.10
CA ASN A 98 3.39 -21.96 3.10
C ASN A 98 3.20 -21.46 1.67
N HIS A 99 2.24 -20.56 1.45
CA HIS A 99 2.02 -19.94 0.15
C HIS A 99 3.19 -19.02 -0.24
N ALA A 100 3.66 -18.18 0.69
CA ALA A 100 4.81 -17.32 0.49
C ALA A 100 6.09 -18.12 0.20
N ASP A 101 6.33 -19.22 0.91
CA ASP A 101 7.48 -20.09 0.70
C ASP A 101 7.46 -20.74 -0.69
N LYS A 102 6.28 -21.17 -1.17
CA LYS A 102 6.10 -21.71 -2.53
C LYS A 102 6.38 -20.66 -3.59
N GLU A 103 5.84 -19.45 -3.44
CA GLU A 103 6.12 -18.34 -4.36
C GLU A 103 7.61 -18.02 -4.37
N PHE A 104 8.25 -17.91 -3.21
CA PHE A 104 9.68 -17.66 -3.09
C PHE A 104 10.52 -18.74 -3.79
N GLN A 105 10.23 -20.02 -3.55
CA GLN A 105 10.91 -21.13 -4.23
C GLN A 105 10.73 -21.06 -5.75
N SER A 106 9.53 -20.69 -6.23
CA SER A 106 9.28 -20.54 -7.67
C SER A 106 10.11 -19.41 -8.28
N ILE A 107 10.32 -18.31 -7.55
CA ILE A 107 11.14 -17.17 -7.99
C ILE A 107 12.62 -17.60 -8.04
N VAL A 108 13.10 -18.30 -7.02
CA VAL A 108 14.49 -18.82 -6.98
C VAL A 108 14.73 -19.84 -8.12
N ALA A 109 13.78 -20.74 -8.37
CA ALA A 109 13.86 -21.71 -9.46
C ALA A 109 13.86 -21.04 -10.85
N LYS A 110 13.04 -19.99 -11.05
CA LYS A 110 13.06 -19.18 -12.27
C LYS A 110 14.40 -18.49 -12.45
N LYS A 111 14.92 -17.85 -11.40
CA LYS A 111 16.22 -17.17 -11.41
C LYS A 111 17.37 -18.11 -11.81
N THR A 112 17.47 -19.26 -11.17
CA THR A 112 18.51 -20.27 -11.46
C THR A 112 18.41 -20.81 -12.90
N SER A 113 17.18 -20.98 -13.41
CA SER A 113 16.94 -21.41 -14.80
C SER A 113 17.36 -20.36 -15.83
N CYS A 114 17.17 -19.07 -15.53
CA CYS A 114 17.59 -17.96 -16.41
C CYS A 114 19.11 -17.81 -16.45
N GLU A 115 19.79 -17.91 -15.30
CA GLU A 115 21.26 -17.84 -15.22
C GLU A 115 21.93 -18.93 -16.09
N HIS A 116 21.39 -20.16 -16.07
CA HIS A 116 21.93 -21.25 -16.88
C HIS A 116 21.74 -21.03 -18.39
N LYS A 117 20.59 -20.46 -18.81
CA LYS A 117 20.31 -20.17 -20.24
C LYS A 117 21.16 -19.03 -20.79
N SER A 118 21.46 -18.01 -19.98
CA SER A 118 22.31 -16.89 -20.39
C SER A 118 23.76 -17.29 -20.65
N SER A 119 24.23 -18.40 -20.08
CA SER A 119 25.58 -18.94 -20.33
C SER A 119 25.69 -19.81 -21.59
N VAL A 120 24.58 -20.21 -22.21
CA VAL A 120 24.54 -21.19 -23.32
C VAL A 120 24.21 -20.54 -24.67
N LYS A 121 23.87 -19.24 -24.72
CA LYS A 121 23.54 -18.56 -25.97
C LYS A 121 24.77 -17.98 -26.65
N ASN A 122 25.42 -18.83 -27.46
CA ASN A 122 26.38 -18.45 -28.49
C ASN A 122 25.97 -19.06 -29.84
N ASP A 123 24.65 -19.07 -30.15
CA ASP A 123 24.13 -19.56 -31.43
C ASP A 123 23.15 -18.55 -32.04
N ASP A 124 23.63 -17.83 -33.05
CA ASP A 124 22.94 -16.82 -33.85
C ASP A 124 21.92 -17.46 -34.82
N LYS A 125 20.84 -18.05 -34.31
CA LYS A 125 19.74 -18.55 -35.16
C LYS A 125 18.46 -17.75 -34.94
N ILE A 126 18.26 -16.77 -35.82
CA ILE A 126 17.05 -15.95 -35.91
C ILE A 126 15.84 -16.87 -36.11
N ARG A 127 14.87 -16.79 -35.18
CA ARG A 127 13.69 -17.64 -35.12
C ARG A 127 12.49 -16.88 -35.72
N TRP A 128 11.90 -17.43 -36.79
CA TRP A 128 10.86 -16.78 -37.61
C TRP A 128 9.52 -16.52 -36.89
N ASP A 129 9.31 -17.09 -35.71
CA ASP A 129 8.15 -16.85 -34.85
C ASP A 129 8.20 -15.50 -34.11
N GLN A 130 9.33 -14.79 -34.15
CA GLN A 130 9.48 -13.44 -33.57
C GLN A 130 9.23 -12.31 -34.58
N VAL A 131 8.94 -12.62 -35.85
CA VAL A 131 8.80 -11.61 -36.92
C VAL A 131 7.65 -10.63 -36.67
N TYR A 132 6.55 -11.06 -36.06
CA TYR A 132 5.43 -10.16 -35.73
C TYR A 132 5.77 -9.14 -34.63
N THR A 133 6.78 -9.39 -33.79
CA THR A 133 7.28 -8.37 -32.83
C THR A 133 8.16 -7.31 -33.47
N HIS A 134 8.62 -7.52 -34.72
CA HIS A 134 9.39 -6.55 -35.50
C HIS A 134 8.53 -5.55 -36.29
N PHE A 135 7.26 -5.87 -36.57
CA PHE A 135 6.37 -5.02 -37.37
C PHE A 135 5.61 -3.96 -36.56
N LEU A 136 5.53 -4.11 -35.24
CA LEU A 136 5.12 -3.04 -34.34
C LEU A 136 6.37 -2.29 -33.89
N PRO A 137 6.41 -0.95 -33.96
CA PRO A 137 7.53 -0.19 -33.40
C PRO A 137 7.76 -0.67 -31.96
N GLU A 138 8.98 -1.05 -31.64
CA GLU A 138 9.38 -1.54 -30.31
C GLU A 138 8.91 -0.57 -29.20
N GLU A 139 8.80 0.71 -29.56
CA GLU A 139 8.27 1.80 -28.77
C GLU A 139 6.80 1.64 -28.34
N PHE A 140 5.95 1.04 -29.17
CA PHE A 140 4.52 0.85 -28.90
C PHE A 140 4.29 -0.35 -27.97
N ASN A 141 5.02 -1.45 -28.17
CA ASN A 141 4.96 -2.63 -27.30
C ASN A 141 5.56 -2.34 -25.91
N ALA A 142 6.62 -1.52 -25.82
CA ALA A 142 7.17 -1.04 -24.56
C ALA A 142 6.25 -0.02 -23.84
N ALA A 143 5.53 0.82 -24.61
CA ALA A 143 4.52 1.73 -24.08
C ALA A 143 3.31 0.99 -23.51
N LEU A 144 2.87 -0.09 -24.17
CA LEU A 144 1.78 -0.96 -23.71
C LEU A 144 2.21 -1.92 -22.57
N GLY A 145 3.50 -1.99 -22.23
CA GLY A 145 3.99 -2.71 -21.06
C GLY A 145 4.04 -4.23 -21.20
N TYR A 146 4.06 -4.77 -22.42
CA TYR A 146 4.01 -6.22 -22.68
C TYR A 146 5.36 -6.95 -22.64
N LEU A 147 6.48 -6.24 -22.49
CA LEU A 147 7.78 -6.85 -22.21
C LEU A 147 7.99 -6.92 -20.69
N GLU A 148 7.31 -7.87 -20.07
CA GLU A 148 7.57 -8.29 -18.70
C GLU A 148 8.96 -8.95 -18.69
N THR A 149 9.98 -8.18 -18.32
CA THR A 149 11.35 -8.70 -18.14
C THR A 149 11.30 -9.86 -17.15
N ASP A 150 11.85 -11.01 -17.56
CA ASP A 150 11.95 -12.27 -16.81
C ASP A 150 12.40 -12.07 -15.35
N GLY A 151 11.47 -11.73 -14.44
CA GLY A 151 11.61 -11.74 -12.97
C GLY A 151 12.80 -11.00 -12.33
N MET A 152 13.69 -10.39 -13.11
CA MET A 152 14.92 -9.74 -12.67
C MET A 152 14.81 -8.26 -12.95
N SER A 153 14.73 -7.46 -11.88
CA SER A 153 14.78 -6.01 -11.99
C SER A 153 16.20 -5.54 -12.27
N GLU A 154 16.34 -4.60 -13.20
CA GLU A 154 17.59 -3.84 -13.42
C GLU A 154 17.94 -2.94 -12.22
N ASN A 155 16.95 -2.67 -11.37
CA ASN A 155 17.09 -1.82 -10.19
C ASN A 155 17.46 -2.66 -8.96
N GLY A 156 18.27 -2.09 -8.07
CA GLY A 156 18.63 -2.69 -6.79
C GLY A 156 18.95 -1.65 -5.72
N PHE A 157 18.90 -2.07 -4.46
CA PHE A 157 19.33 -1.26 -3.32
C PHE A 157 20.74 -1.66 -2.91
N VAL A 158 21.55 -0.66 -2.59
CA VAL A 158 22.92 -0.85 -2.08
C VAL A 158 23.03 -0.16 -0.73
N GLU A 159 23.50 -0.89 0.26
CA GLU A 159 23.77 -0.37 1.59
C GLU A 159 25.27 -0.07 1.75
N PHE A 160 25.57 1.07 2.38
CA PHE A 160 26.93 1.50 2.66
C PHE A 160 27.17 1.55 4.16
N LYS A 161 28.35 1.09 4.60
CA LYS A 161 28.77 1.16 6.01
C LYS A 161 28.88 2.60 6.53
N THR A 162 29.23 3.56 5.65
CA THR A 162 29.44 4.96 6.03
C THR A 162 28.62 5.90 5.16
N ARG A 163 28.16 7.02 5.74
CA ARG A 163 27.43 8.07 5.01
C ARG A 163 28.30 8.76 3.96
N ALA A 164 29.61 8.87 4.22
CA ALA A 164 30.56 9.42 3.26
C ALA A 164 30.64 8.55 1.99
N ALA A 165 30.75 7.22 2.13
CA ALA A 165 30.76 6.31 1.00
C ALA A 165 29.47 6.39 0.17
N LYS A 166 28.31 6.50 0.83
CA LYS A 166 27.03 6.75 0.15
C LYS A 166 27.08 8.04 -0.69
N GLN A 167 27.53 9.15 -0.11
CA GLN A 167 27.59 10.44 -0.83
C GLN A 167 28.57 10.41 -2.00
N SER A 168 29.72 9.75 -1.85
CA SER A 168 30.65 9.53 -2.96
C SER A 168 30.00 8.72 -4.08
N ALA A 169 29.30 7.63 -3.76
CA ALA A 169 28.62 6.80 -4.77
C ALA A 169 27.46 7.51 -5.48
N LEU A 170 26.79 8.47 -4.81
CA LEU A 170 25.74 9.28 -5.43
C LEU A 170 26.30 10.33 -6.40
N ASN A 171 27.49 10.87 -6.11
CA ASN A 171 28.08 11.96 -6.89
C ASN A 171 29.02 11.48 -7.99
N CYS A 172 29.51 10.23 -7.93
CA CYS A 172 30.45 9.68 -8.90
C CYS A 172 29.75 8.85 -10.00
N ASN A 173 30.25 8.97 -11.23
CA ASN A 173 29.92 8.02 -12.30
C ASN A 173 30.66 6.70 -12.06
N LEU A 174 29.93 5.63 -11.75
CA LEU A 174 30.50 4.33 -11.38
C LEU A 174 31.05 3.51 -12.55
N THR A 175 30.54 3.74 -13.77
CA THR A 175 30.81 2.87 -14.93
C THR A 175 31.65 3.53 -16.02
N GLY A 176 32.00 4.81 -15.87
CA GLY A 176 32.69 5.60 -16.91
C GLY A 176 31.83 5.93 -18.13
N LYS A 177 30.74 5.19 -18.38
CA LYS A 177 29.70 5.50 -19.38
C LYS A 177 28.51 6.21 -18.73
N ALA A 178 28.03 7.29 -19.33
CA ALA A 178 26.83 7.98 -18.88
C ALA A 178 25.58 7.09 -19.06
N ASN A 179 24.64 7.18 -18.12
CA ASN A 179 23.34 6.49 -18.13
C ASN A 179 23.36 4.95 -18.02
N TRP A 180 24.51 4.31 -17.78
CA TRP A 180 24.56 2.86 -17.60
C TRP A 180 24.13 2.43 -16.19
N VAL A 181 24.66 3.11 -15.17
CA VAL A 181 24.25 2.94 -13.77
C VAL A 181 23.92 4.32 -13.23
N THR A 182 22.64 4.54 -12.93
CA THR A 182 22.16 5.78 -12.33
C THR A 182 21.92 5.56 -10.85
N THR A 183 22.68 6.25 -10.00
CA THR A 183 22.52 6.20 -8.55
C THR A 183 21.58 7.32 -8.11
N LYS A 184 20.63 6.99 -7.24
CA LYS A 184 19.72 7.95 -6.59
C LYS A 184 19.68 7.65 -5.11
N ALA A 185 19.49 8.68 -4.29
CA ALA A 185 19.28 8.47 -2.87
C ALA A 185 17.99 7.65 -2.68
N ALA A 186 18.10 6.50 -2.02
CA ALA A 186 16.93 5.69 -1.70
C ALA A 186 15.98 6.49 -0.80
N PRO A 187 14.68 6.57 -1.16
CA PRO A 187 13.66 7.19 -0.31
C PRO A 187 13.36 6.29 0.91
N ASP A 188 12.56 6.80 1.83
CA ASP A 188 12.13 6.01 2.99
C ASP A 188 11.38 4.74 2.53
N PRO A 189 11.55 3.59 3.22
CA PRO A 189 10.94 2.33 2.80
C PRO A 189 9.41 2.36 2.78
N ARG A 190 8.80 3.28 3.54
CA ARG A 190 7.35 3.53 3.58
C ARG A 190 6.85 4.37 2.41
N ASP A 191 7.75 5.14 1.79
CA ASP A 191 7.47 6.01 0.65
C ASP A 191 7.57 5.26 -0.68
N LEU A 192 8.18 4.06 -0.69
CA LEU A 192 8.34 3.25 -1.89
C LEU A 192 7.03 2.59 -2.32
N ILE A 193 6.73 2.70 -3.63
CA ILE A 193 5.65 1.95 -4.28
C ILE A 193 6.26 0.67 -4.85
N TRP A 194 6.22 -0.40 -4.05
CA TRP A 194 6.87 -1.68 -4.38
C TRP A 194 6.42 -2.27 -5.71
N ASP A 195 5.14 -2.11 -6.07
CA ASP A 195 4.61 -2.61 -7.34
C ASP A 195 5.27 -1.95 -8.57
N ASN A 196 5.78 -0.72 -8.42
CA ASN A 196 6.40 0.05 -9.50
C ASN A 196 7.93 -0.06 -9.54
N ILE A 197 8.55 -0.66 -8.52
CA ILE A 197 10.02 -0.63 -8.41
C ILE A 197 10.73 -1.45 -9.49
N LEU A 198 10.05 -2.46 -10.00
CA LEU A 198 10.59 -3.38 -11.01
C LEU A 198 10.73 -2.73 -12.39
N ILE A 199 10.12 -1.56 -12.59
CA ILE A 199 10.07 -0.92 -13.90
C ILE A 199 11.40 -0.21 -14.20
N PRO A 200 11.96 -0.41 -15.41
CA PRO A 200 13.19 0.27 -15.82
C PRO A 200 12.98 1.79 -15.91
N GLU A 201 14.00 2.57 -15.53
CA GLU A 201 13.96 4.03 -15.60
C GLU A 201 13.63 4.58 -17.01
N PRO A 202 14.22 4.09 -18.12
CA PRO A 202 13.93 4.65 -19.45
C PRO A 202 12.45 4.57 -19.82
N SER A 203 11.77 3.47 -19.48
CA SER A 203 10.32 3.32 -19.72
C SER A 203 9.52 4.34 -18.89
N THR A 204 9.85 4.48 -17.61
CA THR A 204 9.22 5.47 -16.72
C THR A 204 9.40 6.90 -17.24
N ARG A 205 10.62 7.24 -17.72
CA ARG A 205 10.93 8.56 -18.27
C ARG A 205 10.11 8.86 -19.53
N ARG A 206 9.99 7.90 -20.45
CA ARG A 206 9.17 8.06 -21.67
C ARG A 206 7.69 8.25 -21.32
N ARG A 207 7.14 7.41 -20.44
CA ARG A 207 5.75 7.53 -19.96
C ARG A 207 5.49 8.88 -19.33
N LYS A 208 6.42 9.36 -18.49
CA LYS A 208 6.35 10.71 -17.90
C LYS A 208 6.27 11.79 -18.98
N THR A 209 7.15 11.77 -19.98
CA THR A 209 7.14 12.77 -21.07
C THR A 209 5.83 12.76 -21.84
N ILE A 210 5.31 11.58 -22.19
CA ILE A 210 4.03 11.43 -22.92
C ILE A 210 2.86 11.99 -22.09
N VAL A 211 2.78 11.63 -20.80
CA VAL A 211 1.72 12.12 -19.92
C VAL A 211 1.84 13.64 -19.70
N GLN A 212 3.05 14.17 -19.56
CA GLN A 212 3.26 15.62 -19.42
C GLN A 212 2.84 16.38 -20.68
N LEU A 213 3.11 15.85 -21.88
CA LEU A 213 2.65 16.43 -23.14
C LEU A 213 1.12 16.42 -23.22
N LEU A 214 0.50 15.27 -22.89
CA LEU A 214 -0.96 15.12 -22.89
C LEU A 214 -1.61 16.07 -21.89
N LEU A 215 -1.06 16.19 -20.68
CA LEU A 215 -1.56 17.14 -19.68
C LEU A 215 -1.46 18.58 -20.14
N LEU A 216 -0.40 18.95 -20.85
CA LEU A 216 -0.25 20.29 -21.41
C LEU A 216 -1.35 20.56 -22.45
N ILE A 217 -1.64 19.59 -23.32
CA ILE A 217 -2.73 19.69 -24.31
C ILE A 217 -4.08 19.85 -23.59
N VAL A 218 -4.38 18.98 -22.62
CA VAL A 218 -5.61 19.04 -21.83
C VAL A 218 -5.75 20.39 -21.13
N MET A 219 -4.66 20.92 -20.59
CA MET A 219 -4.62 22.23 -19.93
C MET A 219 -4.96 23.36 -20.90
N CYS A 220 -4.43 23.35 -22.13
CA CYS A 220 -4.80 24.32 -23.17
C CYS A 220 -6.29 24.25 -23.55
N PHE A 221 -6.85 23.04 -23.69
CA PHE A 221 -8.28 22.86 -23.97
C PHE A 221 -9.16 23.32 -22.80
N TRP A 222 -8.74 23.02 -21.57
CA TRP A 222 -9.45 23.43 -20.36
C TRP A 222 -9.53 24.95 -20.24
N SER A 223 -8.44 25.65 -20.59
CA SER A 223 -8.40 27.12 -20.63
C SER A 223 -9.54 27.70 -21.47
N VAL A 224 -9.72 27.19 -22.69
CA VAL A 224 -10.80 27.62 -23.60
C VAL A 224 -12.17 27.36 -22.98
N LEU A 225 -12.37 26.18 -22.36
CA LEU A 225 -13.62 25.84 -21.69
C LEU A 225 -13.92 26.81 -20.53
N THR A 226 -12.92 27.15 -19.71
CA THR A 226 -13.10 28.10 -18.61
C THR A 226 -13.39 29.51 -19.08
N SER A 227 -12.82 29.95 -20.20
CA SER A 227 -13.15 31.26 -20.80
C SER A 227 -14.61 31.32 -21.23
N ILE A 228 -15.13 30.26 -21.87
CA ILE A 228 -16.54 30.20 -22.29
C ILE A 228 -17.47 30.21 -21.07
N LEU A 229 -17.16 29.41 -20.05
CA LEU A 229 -17.97 29.34 -18.82
C LEU A 229 -17.95 30.64 -18.00
N SER A 230 -16.91 31.45 -18.15
CA SER A 230 -16.79 32.77 -17.50
C SER A 230 -17.47 33.89 -18.29
N GLY A 231 -17.79 33.67 -19.57
CA GLY A 231 -18.53 34.61 -20.39
C GLY A 231 -19.94 34.86 -19.83
N GLU A 232 -20.35 36.13 -19.79
CA GLU A 232 -21.56 36.61 -19.09
C GLU A 232 -22.81 35.77 -19.40
N THR A 233 -23.23 34.94 -18.43
CA THR A 233 -24.54 34.29 -18.46
C THR A 233 -25.59 35.18 -17.81
N ILE A 234 -26.71 35.29 -18.51
CA ILE A 234 -27.74 36.32 -18.37
C ILE A 234 -28.38 36.29 -16.96
N SER A 235 -28.10 37.34 -16.21
CA SER A 235 -28.89 37.99 -15.15
C SER A 235 -29.36 37.24 -13.88
N THR A 236 -29.34 35.91 -13.74
CA THR A 236 -29.83 35.28 -12.48
C THR A 236 -29.09 34.07 -11.91
N GLN A 237 -28.10 33.46 -12.60
CA GLN A 237 -27.37 32.28 -12.08
C GLN A 237 -25.83 32.44 -12.06
N LYS A 238 -25.33 33.57 -11.56
CA LYS A 238 -23.88 33.89 -11.58
C LYS A 238 -22.99 32.93 -10.78
N TYR A 239 -23.52 32.22 -9.78
CA TYR A 239 -22.72 31.38 -8.88
C TYR A 239 -22.61 29.91 -9.31
N LEU A 240 -23.50 29.43 -10.16
CA LEU A 240 -23.55 28.02 -10.57
C LEU A 240 -22.29 27.59 -11.34
N PRO A 241 -21.78 28.36 -12.33
CA PRO A 241 -20.58 27.97 -13.07
C PRO A 241 -19.33 27.93 -12.20
N ALA A 242 -19.18 28.89 -11.27
CA ALA A 242 -18.05 28.95 -10.35
C ALA A 242 -18.00 27.74 -9.39
N LEU A 243 -19.16 27.30 -8.90
CA LEU A 243 -19.27 26.11 -8.04
C LEU A 243 -18.91 24.84 -8.82
N LEU A 244 -19.38 24.71 -10.06
CA LEU A 244 -19.07 23.57 -10.92
C LEU A 244 -17.55 23.48 -11.22
N ILE A 245 -16.91 24.60 -11.54
CA ILE A 245 -15.46 24.67 -11.74
C ILE A 245 -14.71 24.25 -10.47
N THR A 246 -15.18 24.69 -9.30
CA THR A 246 -14.57 24.36 -8.00
C THR A 246 -14.64 22.86 -7.71
N ILE A 247 -15.78 22.21 -7.97
CA ILE A 247 -15.93 20.76 -7.81
C ILE A 247 -14.97 20.01 -8.73
N ILE A 248 -14.85 20.42 -9.99
CA ILE A 248 -13.95 19.75 -10.94
C ILE A 248 -12.49 19.92 -10.50
N ILE A 249 -12.08 21.11 -10.06
CA ILE A 249 -10.74 21.36 -9.52
C ILE A 249 -10.48 20.53 -8.25
N ALA A 250 -11.49 20.24 -7.43
CA ALA A 250 -11.35 19.41 -6.24
C ALA A 250 -11.10 17.92 -6.57
N VAL A 251 -11.58 17.42 -7.72
CA VAL A 251 -11.35 16.03 -8.18
C VAL A 251 -9.98 15.86 -8.84
N LEU A 252 -9.42 16.94 -9.38
CA LEU A 252 -8.17 16.95 -10.16
C LEU A 252 -6.95 16.31 -9.44
N PRO A 253 -6.70 16.53 -8.14
CA PRO A 253 -5.58 15.90 -7.43
C PRO A 253 -5.67 14.37 -7.43
N PHE A 254 -6.88 13.81 -7.27
CA PHE A 254 -7.09 12.35 -7.30
C PHE A 254 -6.80 11.77 -8.67
N LEU A 255 -7.20 12.48 -9.75
CA LEU A 255 -6.87 12.10 -11.12
C LEU A 255 -5.35 12.09 -11.35
N PHE A 256 -4.65 13.14 -10.90
CA PHE A 256 -3.19 13.23 -11.07
C PHE A 256 -2.43 12.19 -10.24
N GLN A 257 -2.93 11.88 -9.04
CA GLN A 257 -2.38 10.80 -8.23
C GLN A 257 -2.55 9.46 -8.93
N PHE A 258 -3.73 9.19 -9.49
CA PHE A 258 -3.99 7.99 -10.28
C PHE A 258 -3.06 7.90 -11.50
N LEU A 259 -2.89 9.00 -12.25
CA LEU A 259 -1.96 9.05 -13.39
C LEU A 259 -0.51 8.79 -12.95
N GLY A 260 -0.08 9.37 -11.83
CA GLY A 260 1.26 9.17 -11.28
C GLY A 260 1.55 7.74 -10.88
N VAL A 261 0.60 7.08 -10.19
CA VAL A 261 0.76 5.72 -9.66
C VAL A 261 0.58 4.66 -10.73
N MET A 262 -0.49 4.74 -11.55
CA MET A 262 -0.89 3.65 -12.45
C MET A 262 -0.31 3.79 -13.87
N VAL A 263 -0.26 5.01 -14.41
CA VAL A 263 0.16 5.26 -15.80
C VAL A 263 1.66 5.51 -15.90
N ILE A 264 2.15 6.52 -15.17
CA ILE A 264 3.58 6.86 -15.16
C ILE A 264 4.37 5.80 -14.38
N ARG A 265 3.77 5.28 -13.30
CA ARG A 265 4.37 4.31 -12.36
C ARG A 265 5.61 4.88 -11.67
N PHE A 266 5.45 6.01 -10.99
CA PHE A 266 6.49 6.55 -10.11
C PHE A 266 6.91 5.54 -9.03
N LYS A 267 8.17 5.62 -8.61
CA LYS A 267 8.76 4.66 -7.66
C LYS A 267 8.53 5.04 -6.20
N SER A 268 8.26 6.31 -5.91
CA SER A 268 7.94 6.80 -4.56
C SER A 268 6.70 7.68 -4.52
N MET A 269 6.00 7.70 -3.38
CA MET A 269 4.84 8.57 -3.17
C MET A 269 5.26 10.04 -3.15
N SER A 270 6.43 10.38 -2.61
CA SER A 270 6.97 11.74 -2.67
C SER A 270 7.12 12.26 -4.11
N GLU A 271 7.50 11.40 -5.06
CA GLU A 271 7.57 11.77 -6.48
C GLU A 271 6.17 12.00 -7.07
N VAL A 272 5.20 11.16 -6.69
CA VAL A 272 3.79 11.33 -7.07
C VAL A 272 3.25 12.65 -6.52
N ASP A 273 3.46 12.94 -5.25
CA ASP A 273 2.98 14.16 -4.59
C ASP A 273 3.60 15.40 -5.21
N LYS A 274 4.90 15.38 -5.50
CA LYS A 274 5.57 16.47 -6.23
C LYS A 274 4.94 16.67 -7.61
N PHE A 275 4.64 15.59 -8.33
CA PHE A 275 3.99 15.65 -9.64
C PHE A 275 2.57 16.23 -9.53
N VAL A 276 1.75 15.72 -8.61
CA VAL A 276 0.38 16.21 -8.35
C VAL A 276 0.41 17.69 -7.97
N PHE A 277 1.26 18.07 -7.03
CA PHE A 277 1.41 19.46 -6.59
C PHE A 277 1.81 20.38 -7.75
N THR A 278 2.79 19.99 -8.55
CA THR A 278 3.27 20.79 -9.69
C THR A 278 2.15 21.05 -10.68
N TRP A 279 1.42 19.99 -11.08
CA TRP A 279 0.37 20.12 -12.09
C TRP A 279 -0.91 20.76 -11.56
N CYS A 280 -1.33 20.46 -10.32
CA CYS A 280 -2.46 21.15 -9.69
C CYS A 280 -2.18 22.64 -9.53
N SER A 281 -0.96 23.01 -9.14
CA SER A 281 -0.56 24.42 -9.00
C SER A 281 -0.52 25.11 -10.36
N ALA A 282 0.07 24.49 -11.38
CA ALA A 282 0.09 25.01 -12.74
C ALA A 282 -1.33 25.26 -13.28
N PHE A 283 -2.23 24.29 -13.08
CA PHE A 283 -3.63 24.39 -13.51
C PHE A 283 -4.38 25.54 -12.79
N ARG A 284 -4.18 25.68 -11.47
CA ARG A 284 -4.79 26.77 -10.69
C ARG A 284 -4.26 28.14 -11.10
N ILE A 285 -2.94 28.26 -11.28
CA ILE A 285 -2.31 29.52 -11.73
C ILE A 285 -2.82 29.89 -13.12
N LEU A 286 -2.88 28.94 -14.05
CA LEU A 286 -3.36 29.20 -15.39
C LEU A 286 -4.82 29.64 -15.42
N ASN A 287 -5.71 28.96 -14.69
CA ASN A 287 -7.12 29.34 -14.59
C ASN A 287 -7.28 30.74 -13.99
N LEU A 288 -6.51 31.08 -12.94
CA LEU A 288 -6.52 32.41 -12.33
C LEU A 288 -6.05 33.47 -13.33
N MET A 289 -4.97 33.20 -14.09
CA MET A 289 -4.47 34.12 -15.12
C MET A 289 -5.49 34.34 -16.23
N ILE A 290 -6.23 33.30 -16.65
CA ILE A 290 -7.27 33.43 -17.68
C ILE A 290 -8.42 34.29 -17.17
N ILE A 291 -8.93 34.00 -15.97
CA ILE A 291 -10.02 34.78 -15.36
C ILE A 291 -9.62 36.26 -15.27
N LEU A 292 -8.38 36.55 -14.87
CA LEU A 292 -7.86 37.92 -14.74
C LEU A 292 -7.67 38.62 -16.10
N LEU A 293 -7.41 37.88 -17.17
CA LEU A 293 -7.29 38.43 -18.53
C LEU A 293 -8.64 38.60 -19.24
N THR A 294 -9.64 37.78 -18.89
CA THR A 294 -10.96 37.82 -19.54
C THR A 294 -12.00 38.68 -18.82
N GLY A 295 -11.84 38.88 -17.51
CA GLY A 295 -12.71 39.74 -16.69
C GLY A 295 -12.22 41.17 -16.63
#